data_AF-A0A9W7BQV2-F1
#
_entry.id   AF-A0A9W7BQV2-F1
#
_cell.length_a   1.000
_cell.length_b   1.000
_cell.length_c   1.000
_cell.angle_alpha   90.00
_cell.angle_beta   90.00
_cell.angle_gamma   90.00
#
_symmetry.space_group_name_H-M   'P 1'
#
loop_
_entity.id
_entity.type
_entity.pdbx_description
1 polymer ?
#
loop_
_entity_poly.entity_id
_entity_poly.type
_entity_poly.pdbx_seq_one_letter_code
_entity_poly.pdbx_strand_id
1 'polypeptide(L)'
;MQVASFLKHELPIRLAHRIKDLDNVPMMSEMNSVLQVRDWYEKSMTELIEFPAITSKEDEEKFAKLLEGIYERHAGVLVTMARGAFELRAAIREGKYGRGGKADFEEMEGMHKFLDNFYMSRIGIRMLIGQYLR
;
A
#
# COMPACT_ATOMS: atom_id res chain seq x y z
N MET A 1 -11.04 22.47 6.74
CA MET A 1 -11.51 21.65 7.89
C MET A 1 -12.35 20.42 7.50
N GLN A 2 -13.52 20.52 6.84
CA GLN A 2 -14.37 19.34 6.57
C GLN A 2 -13.68 18.24 5.73
N VAL A 3 -12.92 18.64 4.69
CA VAL A 3 -12.15 17.70 3.84
C VAL A 3 -11.03 17.02 4.64
N ALA A 4 -10.32 17.77 5.48
CA ALA A 4 -9.26 17.25 6.33
C ALA A 4 -9.79 16.19 7.31
N SER A 5 -10.91 16.46 7.97
CA SER A 5 -11.59 15.51 8.86
C SER A 5 -12.09 14.26 8.11
N PHE A 6 -12.60 14.42 6.90
CA PHE A 6 -12.96 13.30 6.03
C PHE A 6 -11.74 12.41 5.73
N LEU A 7 -10.62 13.01 5.29
CA LEU A 7 -9.40 12.26 4.98
C LEU A 7 -8.80 11.57 6.20
N LYS A 8 -8.80 12.23 7.36
CA LYS A 8 -8.34 11.64 8.62
C LYS A 8 -9.15 10.37 8.97
N HIS A 9 -10.44 10.33 8.63
CA HIS A 9 -11.28 9.17 8.86
C HIS A 9 -11.13 8.09 7.77
N GLU A 10 -11.13 8.50 6.50
CA GLU A 10 -11.21 7.60 5.35
C GLU A 10 -9.85 6.95 5.01
N LEU A 11 -8.75 7.69 5.10
CA LEU A 11 -7.43 7.19 4.69
C LEU A 11 -6.96 5.98 5.53
N PRO A 12 -7.06 5.96 6.87
CA PRO A 12 -6.69 4.79 7.66
C PRO A 12 -7.39 3.51 7.20
N ILE A 13 -8.69 3.59 6.88
CA ILE A 13 -9.49 2.44 6.42
C ILE A 13 -8.94 1.90 5.10
N ARG A 14 -8.65 2.80 4.15
CA ARG A 14 -8.09 2.41 2.86
C ARG A 14 -6.69 1.80 3.00
N LEU A 15 -5.85 2.37 3.87
CA LEU A 15 -4.52 1.81 4.15
C LEU A 15 -4.61 0.45 4.84
N ALA A 16 -5.53 0.26 5.78
CA ALA A 16 -5.79 -1.03 6.42
C ALA A 16 -6.13 -2.13 5.41
N HIS A 17 -6.98 -1.81 4.42
CA HIS A 17 -7.25 -2.72 3.33
C HIS A 17 -6.01 -3.02 2.48
N ARG A 18 -5.08 -2.06 2.30
CA ARG A 18 -3.83 -2.32 1.55
C ARG A 18 -2.87 -3.22 2.33
N ILE A 19 -2.79 -3.07 3.65
CA ILE A 19 -2.00 -3.94 4.52
C ILE A 19 -2.54 -5.38 4.38
N LYS A 20 -3.85 -5.55 4.56
CA LYS A 20 -4.51 -6.85 4.40
C LYS A 20 -4.30 -7.41 2.99
N ASP A 21 -4.40 -6.58 1.96
CA ASP A 21 -4.10 -7.03 0.61
C ASP A 21 -2.67 -7.59 0.56
N LEU A 22 -1.66 -6.83 0.98
CA LEU A 22 -0.24 -7.23 0.93
C LEU A 22 0.06 -8.49 1.75
N ASP A 23 -0.63 -8.72 2.86
CA ASP A 23 -0.52 -9.98 3.63
C ASP A 23 -1.06 -11.19 2.87
N ASN A 24 -1.97 -10.98 1.92
CA ASN A 24 -2.66 -12.03 1.18
C ASN A 24 -2.26 -12.09 -0.31
N VAL A 25 -1.22 -11.37 -0.73
CA VAL A 25 -0.77 -11.42 -2.13
C VAL A 25 -0.25 -12.82 -2.46
N PRO A 26 -0.82 -13.51 -3.47
CA PRO A 26 -0.39 -14.86 -3.83
C PRO A 26 1.10 -14.89 -4.16
N MET A 27 1.82 -15.87 -3.59
CA MET A 27 3.24 -16.17 -3.82
C MET A 27 4.24 -15.09 -3.39
N MET A 28 3.82 -13.83 -3.23
CA MET A 28 4.71 -12.70 -2.99
C MET A 28 4.70 -12.17 -1.55
N SER A 29 3.80 -12.65 -0.66
CA SER A 29 3.64 -12.08 0.70
C SER A 29 4.92 -12.14 1.52
N GLU A 30 5.74 -13.16 1.31
CA GLU A 30 7.01 -13.38 2.02
C GLU A 30 8.22 -12.69 1.37
N MET A 31 8.03 -12.01 0.23
CA MET A 31 9.12 -11.31 -0.44
C MET A 31 9.51 -10.08 0.37
N ASN A 32 10.80 -9.91 0.66
CA ASN A 32 11.30 -8.81 1.49
C ASN A 32 10.84 -7.44 0.97
N SER A 33 10.81 -7.26 -0.35
CA SER A 33 10.32 -6.03 -0.96
C SER A 33 8.82 -5.80 -0.73
N VAL A 34 8.00 -6.86 -0.67
CA VAL A 34 6.56 -6.75 -0.36
C VAL A 34 6.33 -6.44 1.11
N LEU A 35 7.07 -7.10 2.01
CA LEU A 35 7.07 -6.80 3.44
C LEU A 35 7.43 -5.33 3.70
N GLN A 36 8.45 -4.81 3.02
CA GLN A 36 8.84 -3.41 3.11
C GLN A 36 7.69 -2.46 2.71
N VAL A 37 6.96 -2.77 1.65
CA VAL A 37 5.81 -1.97 1.23
C VAL A 37 4.70 -2.06 2.29
N ARG A 38 4.43 -3.24 2.86
CA ARG A 38 3.46 -3.41 3.95
C ARG A 38 3.81 -2.53 5.14
N ASP A 39 5.07 -2.54 5.57
CA ASP A 39 5.55 -1.71 6.69
C ASP A 39 5.35 -0.20 6.42
N TRP A 40 5.47 0.25 5.17
CA TRP A 40 5.14 1.65 4.82
C TRP A 40 3.65 1.97 4.98
N TYR A 41 2.76 1.04 4.62
CA TYR A 41 1.32 1.19 4.82
C TYR A 41 0.95 1.16 6.30
N GLU A 42 1.51 0.25 7.09
CA GLU A 42 1.32 0.17 8.55
C GLU A 42 1.76 1.46 9.24
N LYS A 43 2.95 1.97 8.90
CA LYS A 43 3.45 3.23 9.46
C LYS A 43 2.52 4.40 9.12
N SER A 44 2.12 4.54 7.86
CA SER A 44 1.21 5.62 7.43
C SER A 44 -0.16 5.52 8.09
N MET A 45 -0.70 4.31 8.25
CA MET A 45 -1.97 4.09 8.92
C MET A 45 -1.88 4.49 10.40
N THR A 46 -0.82 4.05 11.09
CA THR A 46 -0.59 4.37 12.50
C THR A 46 -0.50 5.87 12.73
N GLU A 47 0.31 6.58 11.93
CA GLU A 47 0.44 8.04 12.04
C GLU A 47 -0.89 8.78 11.83
N LEU A 48 -1.77 8.30 10.93
CA LEU A 48 -3.10 8.90 10.70
C LEU A 48 -4.09 8.63 11.84
N ILE A 49 -4.04 7.45 12.43
CA ILE A 49 -4.88 7.07 13.59
C ILE A 49 -4.48 7.91 14.80
N GLU A 50 -3.19 8.02 15.06
CA GLU A 50 -2.62 8.77 16.18
C GLU A 50 -2.74 10.28 16.03
N PHE A 51 -2.95 10.78 14.81
CA PHE A 51 -3.14 12.22 14.59
C PHE A 51 -4.38 12.72 15.37
N PRO A 52 -4.28 13.86 16.09
CA PRO A 52 -5.39 14.38 16.90
C PRO A 52 -6.56 14.88 16.04
N ALA A 53 -7.70 15.19 16.67
CA ALA A 53 -8.84 15.80 15.98
C ALA A 53 -8.44 17.16 15.37
N ILE A 54 -8.84 17.40 14.13
CA ILE A 54 -8.55 18.63 13.39
C ILE A 54 -9.63 19.65 13.73
N THR A 55 -9.31 20.61 14.59
CA THR A 55 -10.27 21.61 15.10
C THR A 55 -9.88 23.05 14.79
N SER A 56 -8.64 23.25 14.34
CA SER A 56 -8.09 24.55 13.99
C SER A 56 -7.37 24.53 12.65
N LYS A 57 -7.08 25.72 12.12
CA LYS A 57 -6.26 25.88 10.91
C LYS A 57 -4.83 25.35 11.12
N GLU A 58 -4.28 25.53 12.31
CA GLU A 58 -2.94 25.01 12.66
C GLU A 58 -2.90 23.48 12.61
N ASP A 59 -3.95 22.80 13.09
CA ASP A 59 -4.07 21.34 12.97
C ASP A 59 -4.17 20.90 11.51
N GLU A 60 -4.88 21.68 10.68
CA GLU A 60 -5.04 21.41 9.25
C GLU A 60 -3.69 21.51 8.50
N GLU A 61 -2.85 22.49 8.86
CA GLU A 61 -1.48 22.65 8.34
C GLU A 61 -0.56 21.50 8.80
N LYS A 62 -0.65 21.06 10.06
CA LYS A 62 0.09 19.88 10.56
C LYS A 62 -0.35 18.60 9.85
N PHE A 63 -1.65 18.46 9.59
CA PHE A 63 -2.20 17.32 8.88
C PHE A 63 -1.75 17.29 7.42
N ALA A 64 -1.71 18.44 6.74
CA ALA A 64 -1.15 18.55 5.39
C ALA A 64 0.31 18.07 5.34
N LYS A 65 1.16 18.51 6.28
CA LYS A 65 2.55 18.03 6.37
C LYS A 65 2.67 16.53 6.60
N LEU A 66 1.79 15.95 7.42
CA LEU A 66 1.72 14.48 7.57
C LEU A 66 1.38 13.82 6.23
N LEU A 67 0.38 14.33 5.51
CA LEU A 67 -0.03 13.79 4.21
C LEU A 67 1.05 13.93 3.13
N GLU A 68 1.84 15.01 3.12
CA GLU A 68 3.03 15.14 2.26
C GLU A 68 4.03 14.02 2.54
N GLY A 69 4.34 13.78 3.83
CA GLY A 69 5.23 12.69 4.24
C GLY A 69 4.72 11.31 3.82
N ILE A 70 3.41 11.07 3.90
CA ILE A 70 2.79 9.83 3.40
C ILE A 70 2.88 9.75 1.88
N TYR A 71 2.60 10.84 1.16
CA TYR A 71 2.62 10.87 -0.30
C TYR A 71 4.00 10.50 -0.86
N GLU A 72 5.06 11.05 -0.26
CA GLU A 72 6.45 10.79 -0.62
C GLU A 72 6.92 9.39 -0.22
N ARG A 73 6.62 8.94 1.00
CA ARG A 73 6.94 7.56 1.45
C ARG A 73 6.42 6.51 0.48
N HIS A 74 5.22 6.74 -0.06
CA HIS A 74 4.55 5.81 -0.96
C HIS A 74 4.94 5.99 -2.43
N ALA A 75 5.83 6.92 -2.79
CA ALA A 75 6.27 7.15 -4.17
C ALA A 75 6.96 5.91 -4.75
N GLY A 76 7.78 5.22 -3.95
CA GLY A 76 8.57 4.05 -4.36
C GLY A 76 7.82 2.72 -4.45
N VAL A 77 6.52 2.66 -4.13
CA VAL A 77 5.77 1.40 -4.04
C VAL A 77 5.82 0.59 -5.33
N LEU A 78 5.59 1.20 -6.51
CA LEU A 78 5.58 0.46 -7.78
C LEU A 78 6.94 -0.22 -8.05
N VAL A 79 8.03 0.53 -7.88
CA VAL A 79 9.39 0.03 -8.10
C VAL A 79 9.73 -1.07 -7.08
N THR A 80 9.28 -0.93 -5.84
CA THR A 80 9.55 -1.90 -4.77
C THR A 80 8.76 -3.18 -4.97
N MET A 81 7.48 -3.09 -5.35
CA MET A 81 6.69 -4.27 -5.74
C MET A 81 7.29 -4.99 -6.96
N ALA A 82 7.84 -4.25 -7.93
CA ALA A 82 8.55 -4.86 -9.06
C ALA A 82 9.78 -5.65 -8.60
N ARG A 83 10.54 -5.16 -7.59
CA ARG A 83 11.62 -5.92 -6.95
C ARG A 83 11.10 -7.19 -6.28
N GLY A 84 9.96 -7.15 -5.61
CA GLY A 84 9.31 -8.34 -5.06
C GLY A 84 9.00 -9.40 -6.12
N ALA A 85 8.57 -8.99 -7.32
CA ALA A 85 8.35 -9.92 -8.43
C ALA A 85 9.67 -10.56 -8.93
N PHE A 86 10.78 -9.81 -8.91
CA PHE A 86 12.11 -10.35 -9.21
C PHE A 86 12.58 -11.34 -8.13
N GLU A 87 12.33 -11.04 -6.85
CA GLU A 87 12.62 -11.93 -5.72
C GLU A 87 11.85 -13.26 -5.85
N LEU A 88 10.55 -13.21 -6.17
CA LEU A 88 9.74 -14.40 -6.42
C LEU A 88 10.30 -15.24 -7.58
N ARG A 89 10.66 -14.58 -8.69
CA ARG A 89 11.25 -15.28 -9.85
C ARG A 89 12.55 -15.99 -9.50
N ALA A 90 13.38 -15.40 -8.63
CA ALA A 90 14.59 -16.04 -8.14
C ALA A 90 14.26 -17.25 -7.24
N ALA A 91 13.31 -17.11 -6.32
CA ALA A 91 12.88 -18.19 -5.42
C ALA A 91 12.29 -19.39 -6.18
N ILE A 92 11.52 -19.16 -7.26
CA ILE A 92 11.01 -20.22 -8.15
C ILE A 92 12.17 -20.96 -8.82
N ARG A 93 13.18 -20.24 -9.34
CA ARG A 93 14.37 -20.85 -9.96
C ARG A 93 15.19 -21.69 -8.98
N GLU A 94 15.20 -21.32 -7.70
CA GLU A 94 15.82 -22.06 -6.62
C GLU A 94 14.99 -23.27 -6.15
N GLY A 95 13.82 -23.52 -6.74
CA GLY A 95 12.96 -24.66 -6.42
C GLY A 95 12.16 -24.51 -5.12
N LYS A 96 12.06 -23.30 -4.56
CA LYS A 96 11.29 -23.03 -3.33
C LYS A 96 9.77 -23.08 -3.55
N TYR A 97 9.33 -22.92 -4.80
CA TYR A 97 7.93 -22.95 -5.21
C TYR A 97 7.81 -23.82 -6.47
N GLY A 98 7.11 -24.96 -6.38
CA GLY A 98 6.76 -25.77 -7.54
C GLY A 98 6.62 -27.28 -7.30
N ARG A 99 5.38 -27.78 -7.45
CA ARG A 99 5.10 -29.06 -8.14
C ARG A 99 3.88 -28.86 -9.07
N GLY A 100 4.16 -28.78 -10.38
CA GLY A 100 3.20 -29.15 -11.43
C GLY A 100 2.33 -28.03 -12.01
N GLY A 101 2.87 -27.32 -13.00
CA GLY A 101 2.31 -26.72 -14.25
C GLY A 101 0.86 -26.22 -14.40
N LYS A 102 -0.12 -26.66 -13.60
CA LYS A 102 -1.49 -26.15 -13.59
C LYS A 102 -1.78 -25.27 -12.36
N ALA A 103 -1.21 -25.59 -11.20
CA ALA A 103 -1.33 -24.75 -10.01
C ALA A 103 -0.69 -23.36 -10.22
N ASP A 104 0.44 -23.31 -10.95
CA ASP A 104 1.13 -22.06 -11.27
C ASP A 104 0.26 -21.07 -12.09
N PHE A 105 -0.63 -21.55 -12.96
CA PHE A 105 -1.41 -20.66 -13.82
C PHE A 105 -2.55 -19.96 -13.06
N GLU A 106 -3.29 -20.69 -12.23
CA GLU A 106 -4.35 -20.13 -11.37
C GLU A 106 -3.75 -19.15 -10.34
N GLU A 107 -2.59 -19.48 -9.76
CA GLU A 107 -1.88 -18.60 -8.84
C GLU A 107 -1.39 -17.32 -9.53
N MET A 108 -0.88 -17.41 -10.76
CA MET A 108 -0.49 -16.24 -11.56
C MET A 108 -1.69 -15.36 -11.93
N GLU A 109 -2.81 -15.94 -12.36
CA GLU A 109 -4.03 -15.16 -12.66
C GLU A 109 -4.58 -14.47 -11.41
N GLY A 110 -4.61 -15.20 -10.28
CA GLY A 110 -4.97 -14.64 -8.97
C GLY A 110 -4.07 -13.49 -8.55
N MET A 111 -2.75 -13.62 -8.76
CA MET A 111 -1.77 -12.56 -8.49
C MET A 111 -2.01 -11.32 -9.36
N HIS A 112 -2.26 -11.48 -10.66
CA HIS A 112 -2.53 -10.34 -11.55
C HIS A 112 -3.77 -9.55 -11.12
N LYS A 113 -4.89 -10.24 -10.90
CA LYS A 113 -6.13 -9.62 -10.43
C LYS A 113 -5.95 -8.91 -9.08
N PHE A 114 -5.18 -9.52 -8.19
CA PHE A 114 -4.84 -8.93 -6.90
C PHE A 114 -4.06 -7.63 -7.07
N LEU A 115 -2.99 -7.64 -7.89
CA LEU A 115 -2.14 -6.48 -8.12
C LEU A 115 -2.92 -5.33 -8.77
N ASP A 116 -3.82 -5.62 -9.71
CA ASP A 116 -4.69 -4.61 -10.33
C ASP A 116 -5.55 -3.91 -9.27
N ASN A 117 -6.22 -4.67 -8.39
CA ASN A 117 -7.02 -4.11 -7.31
C ASN A 117 -6.17 -3.28 -6.32
N PHE A 118 -4.98 -3.78 -5.99
CA PHE A 118 -4.04 -3.07 -5.13
C PHE A 118 -3.64 -1.71 -5.75
N TYR A 119 -3.22 -1.70 -7.01
CA TYR A 119 -2.77 -0.50 -7.70
C TYR A 119 -3.92 0.49 -7.98
N MET A 120 -5.12 0.02 -8.31
CA MET A 120 -6.28 0.89 -8.52
C MET A 120 -6.64 1.65 -7.24
N SER A 121 -6.66 0.98 -6.09
CA SER A 121 -6.89 1.68 -4.83
C SER A 121 -5.74 2.60 -4.45
N ARG A 122 -4.48 2.20 -4.70
CA ARG A 122 -3.32 3.08 -4.47
C ARG A 122 -3.44 4.36 -5.29
N ILE A 123 -3.86 4.28 -6.55
CA ILE A 123 -4.12 5.45 -7.39
C ILE A 123 -5.20 6.32 -6.74
N GLY A 124 -6.31 5.73 -6.27
CA GLY A 124 -7.37 6.45 -5.57
C GLY A 124 -6.88 7.16 -4.30
N ILE A 125 -6.06 6.51 -3.48
CA ILE A 125 -5.45 7.11 -2.27
C ILE A 125 -4.55 8.29 -2.66
N ARG A 126 -3.66 8.10 -3.65
CA ARG A 126 -2.76 9.16 -4.13
C ARG A 126 -3.53 10.34 -4.74
N MET A 127 -4.63 10.07 -5.44
CA MET A 127 -5.51 11.11 -5.99
C MET A 127 -6.15 11.93 -4.88
N LEU A 128 -6.69 11.29 -3.83
CA LEU A 128 -7.29 11.99 -2.69
C LEU A 128 -6.27 12.86 -1.95
N ILE A 129 -5.11 12.31 -1.62
CA ILE A 129 -4.03 13.05 -0.96
C ILE A 129 -3.56 14.20 -1.85
N GLY A 130 -3.27 13.93 -3.13
CA GLY A 130 -2.79 14.93 -4.07
C GLY A 130 -3.81 16.02 -4.41
N GLN A 131 -5.12 15.78 -4.24
CA GLN A 131 -6.14 16.81 -4.39
C GLN A 131 -6.21 17.73 -3.17
N TYR A 132 -5.97 17.18 -1.98
CA TYR A 132 -5.98 17.95 -0.73
C TYR A 132 -4.73 18.81 -0.54
N LEU A 133 -3.57 18.33 -1.02
CA LEU A 133 -2.30 19.06 -0.95
C LEU A 133 -2.13 20.15 -2.02
N ARG A 134 -3.11 20.30 -2.93
CA ARG A 134 -3.08 21.26 -4.03
C ARG A 134 -3.70 22.60 -3.67
#